data_AF-A0A8I1QJV3-F1
#
_entry.id   AF-A0A8I1QJV3-F1
#
_cell.length_a   1.000
_cell.length_b   1.000
_cell.length_c   1.000
_cell.angle_alpha   90.00
_cell.angle_beta   90.00
_cell.angle_gamma   90.00
#
_symmetry.space_group_name_H-M   'P 1'
#
loop_
_entity.id
_entity.type
_entity.pdbx_description
1 polymer ?
#
loop_
_entity_poly.entity_id
_entity_poly.type
_entity_poly.pdbx_seq_one_letter_code
_entity_poly.pdbx_strand_id
1 'polypeptide(L)'
;MRSRLATAVMALCISSPALAADNVGEFIEKGGGTWMTVDGEFKYVTTAPITYIDPNGLDWPVPTDFPSDGASIPWPFWPVIGHPFGGEYVWAAFVHDFYCERQVRTEEATHRTFYYAARSMGVEDWKADLMYWAVATFGPHWTLQTDKQPVRTCRVSFGHQICDLSWETPAAPPQMIDFNDDILRAAALSKFVAVARTLKTTGGAAFDVTADGPVTTSIDNIEASAAAYRELFLTRQVLTQPEALGLLDDYRAGTTLETLRSWPNGEVPEFNAVARWSPNLSGSLDGGFVLDQTQLTEWTVDSALMEAQRLNEIMKNPTPNELVLMQKIQELQQFQLPASGQ
;
A
#
# COMPACT_ATOMS: atom_id res chain seq x y z
N MET A 1 58.43 -6.99 -51.75
CA MET A 1 56.96 -6.91 -51.85
C MET A 1 56.37 -7.48 -50.57
N ARG A 2 55.83 -6.64 -49.67
CA ARG A 2 55.20 -7.09 -48.42
C ARG A 2 53.69 -6.91 -48.54
N SER A 3 52.99 -8.04 -48.47
CA SER A 3 51.53 -8.19 -48.42
C SER A 3 50.93 -7.43 -47.23
N ARG A 4 49.81 -6.73 -47.45
CA ARG A 4 48.93 -6.23 -46.39
C ARG A 4 47.60 -6.97 -46.48
N LEU A 5 47.36 -7.91 -45.55
CA LEU A 5 46.02 -8.43 -45.29
C LEU A 5 45.20 -7.32 -44.60
N ALA A 6 44.05 -6.98 -45.16
CA ALA A 6 43.04 -6.16 -44.52
C ALA A 6 42.08 -7.08 -43.76
N THR A 7 42.11 -7.02 -42.43
CA THR A 7 41.16 -7.72 -41.56
C THR A 7 39.89 -6.88 -41.49
N ALA A 8 38.79 -7.38 -42.06
CA ALA A 8 37.47 -6.79 -41.90
C ALA A 8 36.92 -7.13 -40.50
N VAL A 9 36.77 -6.12 -39.65
CA VAL A 9 36.10 -6.25 -38.35
C VAL A 9 34.60 -6.08 -38.60
N MET A 10 33.86 -7.17 -38.51
CA MET A 10 32.40 -7.16 -38.57
C MET A 10 31.87 -6.82 -37.17
N ALA A 11 31.34 -5.61 -37.01
CA ALA A 11 30.71 -5.17 -35.77
C ALA A 11 29.36 -5.88 -35.61
N LEU A 12 29.27 -6.78 -34.63
CA LEU A 12 28.04 -7.46 -34.25
C LEU A 12 27.23 -6.50 -33.37
N CYS A 13 26.17 -5.89 -33.91
CA CYS A 13 25.22 -5.11 -33.12
C CYS A 13 24.40 -6.07 -32.24
N ILE A 14 24.76 -6.17 -30.96
CA ILE A 14 23.92 -6.82 -29.95
C ILE A 14 22.78 -5.85 -29.64
N SER A 15 21.59 -6.11 -30.17
CA SER A 15 20.38 -5.42 -29.75
C SER A 15 19.98 -5.94 -28.37
N SER A 16 20.26 -5.16 -27.32
CA SER A 16 19.66 -5.42 -26.01
C SER A 16 18.14 -5.28 -26.14
N PRO A 17 17.33 -6.22 -25.64
CA PRO A 17 15.91 -5.97 -25.49
C PRO A 17 15.78 -4.81 -24.49
N ALA A 18 15.26 -3.67 -24.95
CA ALA A 18 14.76 -2.68 -24.03
C ALA A 18 13.60 -3.34 -23.29
N LEU A 19 13.80 -3.68 -22.01
CA LEU A 19 12.68 -3.88 -21.10
C LEU A 19 11.87 -2.58 -21.18
N ALA A 20 10.67 -2.65 -21.77
CA ALA A 20 9.74 -1.54 -21.68
C ALA A 20 9.48 -1.35 -20.19
N ALA A 21 9.96 -0.25 -19.62
CA ALA A 21 9.57 0.10 -18.26
C ALA A 21 8.06 0.27 -18.27
N ASP A 22 7.36 -0.43 -17.37
CA ASP A 22 5.92 -0.24 -17.20
C ASP A 22 5.67 1.24 -16.95
N ASN A 23 4.74 1.83 -17.72
CA ASN A 23 4.37 3.22 -17.49
C ASN A 23 3.62 3.27 -16.16
N VAL A 24 4.29 3.80 -15.14
CA VAL A 24 3.74 3.98 -13.78
C VAL A 24 3.39 5.44 -13.50
N GLY A 25 3.30 6.28 -14.54
CA GLY A 25 3.02 7.70 -14.38
C GLY A 25 4.17 8.49 -13.74
N GLU A 26 3.90 9.75 -13.43
CA GLU A 26 4.91 10.66 -12.85
C GLU A 26 4.30 11.76 -11.99
N PHE A 27 5.06 12.21 -11.00
CA PHE A 27 4.75 13.44 -10.25
C PHE A 27 5.32 14.65 -10.99
N ILE A 28 4.45 15.54 -11.48
CA ILE A 28 4.83 16.80 -12.14
C ILE A 28 4.94 17.97 -11.17
N GLU A 29 4.24 17.90 -10.04
CA GLU A 29 4.37 18.82 -8.92
C GLU A 29 4.61 17.99 -7.66
N LYS A 30 5.71 18.27 -6.96
CA LYS A 30 6.10 17.59 -5.73
C LYS A 30 6.07 18.62 -4.60
N GLY A 31 5.31 18.30 -3.55
CA GLY A 31 4.93 19.24 -2.51
C GLY A 31 6.04 19.55 -1.50
N GLY A 32 5.71 20.47 -0.61
CA GLY A 32 6.30 20.63 0.71
C GLY A 32 5.17 20.69 1.73
N GLY A 33 5.48 20.73 3.01
CA GLY A 33 4.47 20.92 4.04
C GLY A 33 5.02 21.29 5.41
N THR A 34 4.10 21.50 6.33
CA THR A 34 4.40 21.85 7.72
C THR A 34 3.49 21.08 8.65
N TRP A 35 4.03 20.70 9.81
CA TRP A 35 3.25 20.11 10.87
C TRP A 35 2.35 21.15 11.54
N MET A 36 1.07 20.81 11.71
CA MET A 36 0.09 21.66 12.39
C MET A 36 -0.90 20.81 13.18
N THR A 37 -1.50 21.40 14.20
CA THR A 37 -2.68 20.82 14.84
C THR A 37 -3.93 21.27 14.09
N VAL A 38 -4.68 20.33 13.54
CA VAL A 38 -5.94 20.56 12.82
C VAL A 38 -7.01 19.74 13.52
N ASP A 39 -8.08 20.40 13.98
CA ASP A 39 -9.18 19.78 14.73
C ASP A 39 -8.76 18.93 15.95
N GLY A 40 -7.63 19.31 16.57
CA GLY A 40 -7.08 18.61 17.74
C GLY A 40 -6.16 17.44 17.41
N GLU A 41 -5.96 17.12 16.13
CA GLU A 41 -5.05 16.08 15.67
C GLU A 41 -3.79 16.67 15.05
N PHE A 42 -2.67 15.98 15.19
CA PHE A 42 -1.41 16.37 14.57
C PHE A 42 -1.37 15.91 13.11
N LYS A 43 -1.37 16.85 12.16
CA LYS A 43 -1.41 16.58 10.72
C LYS A 43 -0.24 17.24 10.00
N TYR A 44 0.15 16.69 8.87
CA TYR A 44 1.08 17.34 7.94
C TYR A 44 0.28 18.07 6.87
N VAL A 45 0.40 19.39 6.86
CA VAL A 45 -0.36 20.26 5.97
C VAL A 45 0.50 20.63 4.77
N THR A 46 0.00 20.39 3.56
CA THR A 46 0.71 20.77 2.32
C THR A 46 0.88 22.29 2.25
N THR A 47 2.09 22.76 1.89
CA THR A 47 2.40 24.19 1.67
C THR A 47 2.59 24.52 0.19
N ALA A 48 2.51 23.50 -0.66
CA ALA A 48 2.56 23.60 -2.12
C ALA A 48 1.67 22.48 -2.71
N PRO A 49 1.12 22.68 -3.92
CA PRO A 49 0.33 21.65 -4.58
C PRO A 49 1.18 20.42 -4.90
N ILE A 50 0.54 19.25 -4.88
CA ILE A 50 1.10 17.98 -5.35
C ILE A 50 0.25 17.57 -6.55
N THR A 51 0.88 17.13 -7.64
CA THR A 51 0.15 16.61 -8.80
C THR A 51 0.87 15.40 -9.35
N TYR A 52 0.16 14.29 -9.36
CA TYR A 52 0.56 13.04 -9.99
C TYR A 52 -0.24 12.83 -11.28
N ILE A 53 0.42 12.42 -12.37
CA ILE A 53 -0.23 12.01 -13.61
C ILE A 53 -0.12 10.50 -13.68
N ASP A 54 -1.27 9.83 -13.76
CA ASP A 54 -1.32 8.37 -13.82
C ASP A 54 -0.93 7.82 -15.22
N PRO A 55 -0.76 6.49 -15.37
CA PRO A 55 -0.38 5.90 -16.65
C PRO A 55 -1.34 6.16 -17.82
N ASN A 56 -2.60 6.51 -17.53
CA ASN A 56 -3.62 6.85 -18.52
C ASN A 56 -3.62 8.35 -18.87
N GLY A 57 -2.74 9.14 -18.25
CA GLY A 57 -2.64 10.58 -18.46
C GLY A 57 -3.65 11.39 -17.65
N LEU A 58 -4.33 10.79 -16.67
CA LEU A 58 -5.24 11.52 -15.79
C LEU A 58 -4.45 12.17 -14.65
N ASP A 59 -4.72 13.45 -14.39
CA ASP A 59 -4.10 14.22 -13.31
C ASP A 59 -4.79 13.97 -11.96
N TRP A 60 -4.00 13.88 -10.90
CA TRP A 60 -4.41 13.67 -9.52
C TRP A 60 -3.85 14.81 -8.65
N PRO A 61 -4.38 16.03 -8.78
CA PRO A 61 -3.92 17.16 -7.98
C PRO A 61 -4.41 17.08 -6.54
N VAL A 62 -3.56 17.54 -5.63
CA VAL A 62 -3.82 17.82 -4.21
C VAL A 62 -3.46 19.29 -3.99
N PRO A 63 -4.38 20.11 -3.46
CA PRO A 63 -4.13 21.53 -3.26
C PRO A 63 -3.12 21.78 -2.12
N THR A 64 -2.67 23.03 -2.01
CA THR A 64 -2.06 23.52 -0.77
C THR A 64 -3.10 23.51 0.36
N ASP A 65 -2.62 23.56 1.60
CA ASP A 65 -3.42 23.58 2.83
C ASP A 65 -4.26 22.32 3.05
N PHE A 66 -3.87 21.19 2.44
CA PHE A 66 -4.47 19.89 2.69
C PHE A 66 -3.82 19.21 3.91
N PRO A 67 -4.56 18.93 4.98
CA PRO A 67 -4.06 18.18 6.13
C PRO A 67 -4.11 16.66 5.87
N SER A 68 -2.94 16.03 5.74
CA SER A 68 -2.81 14.57 5.65
C SER A 68 -2.28 14.00 6.98
N ASP A 69 -2.70 12.78 7.30
CA ASP A 69 -2.13 11.96 8.38
C ASP A 69 -1.13 10.90 7.88
N GLY A 70 -0.85 10.88 6.57
CA GLY A 70 0.03 9.90 5.94
C GLY A 70 -0.49 8.47 6.05
N ALA A 71 -1.74 8.28 6.50
CA ALA A 71 -2.30 7.01 6.95
C ALA A 71 -3.04 6.24 5.85
N SER A 72 -2.63 6.39 4.58
CA SER A 72 -3.21 5.70 3.41
C SER A 72 -3.38 4.19 3.60
N ILE A 73 -2.47 3.54 4.34
CA ILE A 73 -2.52 2.13 4.70
C ILE A 73 -3.15 1.98 6.10
N PRO A 74 -4.10 1.06 6.32
CA PRO A 74 -4.71 0.86 7.63
C PRO A 74 -3.70 0.55 8.74
N TRP A 75 -3.91 1.17 9.90
CA TRP A 75 -2.99 1.14 11.04
C TRP A 75 -2.55 -0.24 11.56
N PRO A 76 -3.34 -1.34 11.44
CA PRO A 76 -2.86 -2.66 11.84
C PRO A 76 -1.60 -3.13 11.08
N PHE A 77 -1.34 -2.59 9.89
CA PHE A 77 -0.23 -3.02 9.03
C PHE A 77 1.04 -2.17 9.17
N TRP A 78 0.98 -1.04 9.89
CA TRP A 78 2.14 -0.16 10.08
C TRP A 78 3.35 -0.82 10.75
N PRO A 79 3.21 -1.76 11.70
CA PRO A 79 4.38 -2.46 12.24
C PRO A 79 5.18 -3.21 11.16
N VAL A 80 4.52 -3.66 10.09
CA VAL A 80 5.16 -4.36 8.97
C VAL A 80 5.63 -3.38 7.89
N ILE A 81 4.76 -2.49 7.45
CA ILE A 81 5.01 -1.55 6.36
C ILE A 81 6.03 -0.47 6.75
N GLY A 82 5.94 0.02 7.99
CA GLY A 82 6.68 1.18 8.46
C GLY A 82 5.77 2.33 8.87
N HIS A 83 6.40 3.43 9.27
CA HIS A 83 5.72 4.63 9.75
C HIS A 83 4.84 5.25 8.63
N PRO A 84 3.66 5.84 8.94
CA PRO A 84 2.75 6.41 7.93
C PRO A 84 3.40 7.49 7.06
N PHE A 85 4.20 8.35 7.69
CA PHE A 85 5.02 9.33 6.99
C PHE A 85 6.40 8.81 6.60
N GLY A 86 6.70 7.53 6.80
CA GLY A 86 8.01 6.94 6.53
C GLY A 86 8.06 6.18 5.21
N GLY A 87 9.15 6.37 4.46
CA GLY A 87 9.45 5.57 3.28
C GLY A 87 9.23 6.27 1.94
N GLU A 88 9.38 5.49 0.87
CA GLU A 88 9.42 5.96 -0.51
C GLU A 88 8.04 6.28 -1.10
N TYR A 89 6.94 6.16 -0.33
CA TYR A 89 5.56 6.33 -0.85
C TYR A 89 4.79 7.49 -0.22
N VAL A 90 5.44 8.32 0.61
CA VAL A 90 4.73 9.39 1.37
C VAL A 90 3.91 10.32 0.47
N TRP A 91 4.44 10.75 -0.68
CA TRP A 91 3.68 11.62 -1.59
C TRP A 91 2.54 10.88 -2.31
N ALA A 92 2.66 9.56 -2.51
CA ALA A 92 1.56 8.72 -2.97
C ALA A 92 0.44 8.64 -1.91
N ALA A 93 0.81 8.54 -0.62
CA ALA A 93 -0.15 8.56 0.48
C ALA A 93 -0.95 9.88 0.52
N PHE A 94 -0.33 11.03 0.25
CA PHE A 94 -1.05 12.32 0.22
C PHE A 94 -2.10 12.38 -0.88
N VAL A 95 -1.76 11.89 -2.08
CA VAL A 95 -2.72 11.77 -3.17
C VAL A 95 -3.85 10.83 -2.76
N HIS A 96 -3.52 9.68 -2.16
CA HIS A 96 -4.51 8.71 -1.69
C HIS A 96 -5.46 9.28 -0.62
N ASP A 97 -4.91 9.90 0.43
CA ASP A 97 -5.66 10.51 1.55
C ASP A 97 -6.64 11.57 1.03
N PHE A 98 -6.16 12.46 0.15
CA PHE A 98 -7.00 13.52 -0.44
C PHE A 98 -8.19 12.93 -1.19
N TYR A 99 -7.96 11.93 -2.05
CA TYR A 99 -9.03 11.34 -2.84
C TYR A 99 -9.95 10.42 -2.02
N CYS A 100 -9.48 9.85 -0.90
CA CYS A 100 -10.33 9.15 0.07
C CYS A 100 -11.24 10.10 0.86
N GLU A 101 -10.74 11.28 1.24
CA GLU A 101 -11.55 12.32 1.90
C GLU A 101 -12.58 12.91 0.92
N ARG A 102 -12.14 13.24 -0.30
CA ARG A 102 -12.99 13.93 -1.27
C ARG A 102 -13.94 13.02 -2.01
N GLN A 103 -13.60 11.76 -2.25
CA GLN A 103 -14.46 10.80 -2.95
C GLN A 103 -15.00 11.34 -4.29
N VAL A 104 -14.19 12.15 -4.99
CA VAL A 104 -14.52 12.74 -6.31
C VAL A 104 -14.21 11.77 -7.46
N ARG A 105 -13.62 10.61 -7.15
CA ARG A 105 -13.33 9.50 -8.05
C ARG A 105 -13.71 8.18 -7.37
N THR A 106 -13.76 7.08 -8.12
CA THR A 106 -14.07 5.76 -7.55
C THR A 106 -12.99 5.31 -6.58
N GLU A 107 -13.37 4.52 -5.58
CA GLU A 107 -12.41 3.89 -4.65
C GLU A 107 -11.32 3.11 -5.40
N GLU A 108 -11.71 2.34 -6.43
CA GLU A 108 -10.81 1.52 -7.24
C GLU A 108 -9.74 2.38 -7.91
N ALA A 109 -10.14 3.49 -8.55
CA ALA A 109 -9.20 4.39 -9.20
C ALA A 109 -8.28 5.06 -8.17
N THR A 110 -8.81 5.46 -7.01
CA THR A 110 -8.02 6.07 -5.94
C THR A 110 -6.97 5.09 -5.38
N HIS A 111 -7.36 3.85 -5.07
CA HIS A 111 -6.43 2.82 -4.59
C HIS A 111 -5.41 2.42 -5.65
N ARG A 112 -5.82 2.32 -6.93
CA ARG A 112 -4.90 1.97 -8.04
C ARG A 112 -3.92 3.10 -8.33
N THR A 113 -4.33 4.36 -8.16
CA THR A 113 -3.41 5.51 -8.27
C THR A 113 -2.37 5.50 -7.18
N PHE A 114 -2.73 5.13 -5.95
CA PHE A 114 -1.74 4.96 -4.88
C PHE A 114 -0.64 3.95 -5.27
N TYR A 115 -1.04 2.80 -5.85
CA TYR A 115 -0.10 1.81 -6.40
C TYR A 115 0.86 2.44 -7.41
N TYR A 116 0.34 3.05 -8.47
CA TYR A 116 1.20 3.61 -9.53
C TYR A 116 2.07 4.77 -9.01
N ALA A 117 1.53 5.63 -8.16
CA ALA A 117 2.28 6.72 -7.55
C ALA A 117 3.43 6.18 -6.68
N ALA A 118 3.20 5.15 -5.86
CA ALA A 118 4.25 4.50 -5.07
C ALA A 118 5.33 3.87 -5.96
N ARG A 119 4.94 3.19 -7.04
CA ARG A 119 5.87 2.62 -8.04
C ARG A 119 6.72 3.72 -8.71
N SER A 120 6.12 4.85 -9.07
CA SER A 120 6.83 6.00 -9.66
C SER A 120 7.85 6.63 -8.72
N MET A 121 7.71 6.40 -7.41
CA MET A 121 8.63 6.85 -6.38
C MET A 121 9.71 5.83 -6.03
N GLY A 122 9.74 4.67 -6.68
CA GLY A 122 10.80 3.66 -6.53
C GLY A 122 10.46 2.50 -5.60
N VAL A 123 9.23 2.42 -5.09
CA VAL A 123 8.82 1.26 -4.28
C VAL A 123 8.91 -0.02 -5.12
N GLU A 124 9.66 -1.00 -4.59
CA GLU A 124 9.81 -2.33 -5.19
C GLU A 124 8.46 -2.97 -5.53
N ASP A 125 8.39 -3.69 -6.65
CA ASP A 125 7.17 -4.25 -7.26
C ASP A 125 6.31 -4.98 -6.23
N TRP A 126 6.91 -5.97 -5.55
CA TRP A 126 6.23 -6.80 -4.58
C TRP A 126 5.75 -6.03 -3.34
N LYS A 127 6.44 -4.95 -2.95
CA LYS A 127 6.01 -4.08 -1.84
C LYS A 127 4.79 -3.25 -2.27
N ALA A 128 4.83 -2.70 -3.48
CA ALA A 128 3.72 -1.93 -4.02
C ALA A 128 2.48 -2.82 -4.24
N ASP A 129 2.64 -4.05 -4.72
CA ASP A 129 1.53 -5.01 -4.86
C ASP A 129 0.88 -5.32 -3.51
N LEU A 130 1.70 -5.55 -2.47
CA LEU A 130 1.23 -5.76 -1.09
C LEU A 130 0.47 -4.55 -0.55
N MET A 131 1.05 -3.35 -0.70
CA MET A 131 0.45 -2.10 -0.25
C MET A 131 -0.87 -1.84 -0.99
N TYR A 132 -0.91 -2.11 -2.30
CA TYR A 132 -2.10 -1.95 -3.12
C TYR A 132 -3.21 -2.89 -2.68
N TRP A 133 -2.90 -4.18 -2.53
CA TRP A 133 -3.84 -5.17 -2.01
C TRP A 133 -4.37 -4.75 -0.63
N ALA A 134 -3.51 -4.23 0.26
CA ALA A 134 -3.93 -3.80 1.58
C ALA A 134 -4.89 -2.60 1.57
N VAL A 135 -4.60 -1.54 0.80
CA VAL A 135 -5.50 -0.38 0.72
C VAL A 135 -6.79 -0.71 -0.03
N ALA A 136 -6.72 -1.56 -1.04
CA ALA A 136 -7.91 -2.03 -1.75
C ALA A 136 -8.75 -2.95 -0.84
N THR A 137 -8.16 -3.80 -0.01
CA THR A 137 -8.93 -4.73 0.84
C THR A 137 -9.51 -4.06 2.07
N PHE A 138 -8.70 -3.22 2.72
CA PHE A 138 -8.95 -2.76 4.08
C PHE A 138 -9.07 -1.24 4.23
N GLY A 139 -8.83 -0.49 3.15
CA GLY A 139 -8.94 0.96 3.14
C GLY A 139 -10.39 1.46 3.18
N PRO A 140 -10.58 2.77 3.04
CA PRO A 140 -11.91 3.36 2.95
C PRO A 140 -12.63 2.95 1.67
N HIS A 141 -13.93 2.65 1.79
CA HIS A 141 -14.77 2.21 0.69
C HIS A 141 -15.99 3.11 0.47
N TRP A 142 -16.30 3.44 -0.79
CA TRP A 142 -17.41 4.33 -1.11
C TRP A 142 -17.98 4.09 -2.50
N THR A 143 -19.26 4.44 -2.65
CA THR A 143 -19.91 4.55 -3.96
C THR A 143 -19.79 6.00 -4.44
N LEU A 144 -19.25 6.19 -5.65
CA LEU A 144 -19.16 7.51 -6.25
C LEU A 144 -20.56 8.11 -6.46
N GLN A 145 -20.76 9.35 -6.01
CA GLN A 145 -22.01 10.09 -6.20
C GLN A 145 -22.12 10.58 -7.64
N THR A 146 -22.75 9.79 -8.52
CA THR A 146 -22.89 10.10 -9.96
C THR A 146 -23.99 11.12 -10.27
N ASP A 147 -24.87 11.41 -9.31
CA ASP A 147 -25.94 12.40 -9.41
C ASP A 147 -25.43 13.84 -9.27
N LYS A 148 -24.19 14.02 -8.83
CA LYS A 148 -23.52 15.31 -8.68
C LYS A 148 -22.39 15.43 -9.70
N GLN A 149 -22.14 16.67 -10.12
CA GLN A 149 -20.94 17.00 -10.90
C GLN A 149 -19.98 17.75 -9.98
N PRO A 150 -18.71 17.31 -9.87
CA PRO A 150 -17.75 18.03 -9.06
C PRO A 150 -17.48 19.40 -9.70
N VAL A 151 -17.28 20.41 -8.87
CA VAL A 151 -16.76 21.71 -9.32
C VAL A 151 -15.36 21.47 -9.87
N ARG A 152 -15.13 21.94 -11.09
CA ARG A 152 -13.87 21.78 -11.81
C ARG A 152 -13.20 23.12 -11.99
N THR A 153 -12.04 23.30 -11.37
CA THR A 153 -11.21 24.51 -11.55
C THR A 153 -9.90 24.10 -12.19
N CYS A 154 -9.62 24.62 -13.39
CA CYS A 154 -8.42 24.25 -14.13
C CYS A 154 -7.38 25.36 -14.12
N ARG A 155 -6.11 24.96 -14.04
CA ARG A 155 -4.92 25.81 -14.18
C ARG A 155 -3.92 25.16 -15.12
N VAL A 156 -3.01 25.95 -15.66
CA VAL A 156 -1.86 25.44 -16.43
C VAL A 156 -0.64 25.44 -15.52
N SER A 157 0.02 24.29 -15.39
CA SER A 157 1.29 24.15 -14.67
C SER A 157 2.22 23.23 -15.45
N PHE A 158 3.49 23.63 -15.60
CA PHE A 158 4.50 22.86 -16.36
C PHE A 158 4.03 22.37 -17.75
N GLY A 159 3.24 23.18 -18.45
CA GLY A 159 2.69 22.81 -19.77
C GLY A 159 1.50 21.85 -19.75
N HIS A 160 1.07 21.39 -18.58
CA HIS A 160 -0.10 20.53 -18.37
C HIS A 160 -1.31 21.35 -17.92
N GLN A 161 -2.50 21.01 -18.43
CA GLN A 161 -3.76 21.50 -17.89
C GLN A 161 -4.14 20.60 -16.71
N ILE A 162 -4.06 21.14 -15.50
CA ILE A 162 -4.41 20.46 -14.24
C ILE A 162 -5.78 20.95 -13.81
N CYS A 163 -6.66 20.05 -13.37
CA CYS A 163 -8.02 20.39 -12.98
C CYS A 163 -8.37 19.83 -11.60
N ASP A 164 -8.45 20.74 -10.63
CA ASP A 164 -8.91 20.42 -9.28
C ASP A 164 -10.40 20.08 -9.32
N LEU A 165 -10.76 18.97 -8.65
CA LEU A 165 -12.13 18.51 -8.49
C LEU A 165 -12.56 18.62 -7.02
N SER A 166 -13.72 19.23 -6.77
CA SER A 166 -14.29 19.31 -5.42
C SER A 166 -15.81 19.17 -5.41
N TRP A 167 -16.35 18.64 -4.33
CA TRP A 167 -17.78 18.67 -4.05
C TRP A 167 -18.14 19.93 -3.27
N GLU A 168 -19.30 20.52 -3.53
CA GLU A 168 -19.84 21.61 -2.71
C GLU A 168 -20.26 21.14 -1.31
N THR A 169 -20.67 19.87 -1.21
CA THR A 169 -20.99 19.18 0.05
C THR A 169 -19.92 18.15 0.38
N PRO A 170 -19.45 18.05 1.64
CA PRO A 170 -18.51 17.00 2.05
C PRO A 170 -19.01 15.61 1.65
N ALA A 171 -18.08 14.72 1.29
CA ALA A 171 -18.42 13.34 0.99
C ALA A 171 -19.01 12.64 2.23
N ALA A 172 -19.82 11.60 2.00
CA ALA A 172 -20.28 10.78 3.11
C ALA A 172 -19.08 10.05 3.72
N PRO A 173 -19.07 9.79 5.04
CA PRO A 173 -18.01 8.97 5.64
C PRO A 173 -17.90 7.63 4.91
N PRO A 174 -16.70 7.25 4.45
CA PRO A 174 -16.52 5.98 3.76
C PRO A 174 -16.77 4.81 4.71
N GLN A 175 -17.18 3.67 4.15
CA GLN A 175 -17.24 2.41 4.88
C GLN A 175 -15.82 1.92 5.16
N MET A 176 -15.58 1.40 6.36
CA MET A 176 -14.28 0.89 6.78
C MET A 176 -14.47 -0.38 7.61
N ILE A 177 -13.45 -1.26 7.58
CA ILE A 177 -13.40 -2.42 8.47
C ILE A 177 -13.10 -1.95 9.89
N ASP A 178 -13.90 -2.43 10.84
CA ASP A 178 -13.72 -2.09 12.27
C ASP A 178 -12.60 -2.91 12.90
N PHE A 179 -11.41 -2.34 12.90
CA PHE A 179 -10.24 -2.93 13.53
C PHE A 179 -10.21 -2.77 15.06
N ASN A 180 -11.25 -2.26 15.71
CA ASN A 180 -11.36 -2.36 17.18
C ASN A 180 -11.68 -3.79 17.62
N ASP A 181 -12.19 -4.63 16.73
CA ASP A 181 -12.39 -6.06 16.97
C ASP A 181 -11.06 -6.82 16.87
N ASP A 182 -10.62 -7.39 17.99
CA ASP A 182 -9.31 -8.06 18.10
C ASP A 182 -9.17 -9.24 17.15
N ILE A 183 -10.26 -9.98 16.89
CA ILE A 183 -10.24 -11.16 16.01
C ILE A 183 -10.13 -10.72 14.56
N LEU A 184 -10.91 -9.73 14.13
CA LEU A 184 -10.81 -9.17 12.77
C LEU A 184 -9.42 -8.59 12.52
N ARG A 185 -8.87 -7.91 13.52
CA ARG A 185 -7.54 -7.31 13.43
C ARG A 185 -6.43 -8.36 13.35
N ALA A 186 -6.51 -9.42 14.16
CA ALA A 186 -5.59 -10.56 14.10
C ALA A 186 -5.65 -11.26 12.73
N ALA A 187 -6.85 -11.59 12.26
CA ALA A 187 -7.07 -12.24 10.97
C ALA A 187 -6.52 -11.42 9.80
N ALA A 188 -6.79 -10.11 9.79
CA ALA A 188 -6.30 -9.21 8.75
C ALA A 188 -4.77 -9.14 8.74
N LEU A 189 -4.15 -8.99 9.91
CA LEU A 189 -2.70 -8.91 10.01
C LEU A 189 -2.02 -10.21 9.59
N SER A 190 -2.52 -11.36 10.05
CA SER A 190 -1.91 -12.65 9.70
C SER A 190 -2.09 -13.01 8.23
N LYS A 191 -3.20 -12.60 7.63
CA LYS A 191 -3.35 -12.69 6.18
C LYS A 191 -2.38 -11.77 5.45
N PHE A 192 -2.27 -10.52 5.91
CA PHE A 192 -1.35 -9.55 5.35
C PHE A 192 0.11 -10.04 5.39
N VAL A 193 0.56 -10.63 6.50
CA VAL A 193 1.92 -11.20 6.61
C VAL A 193 2.09 -12.40 5.68
N ALA A 194 1.10 -13.27 5.55
CA ALA A 194 1.17 -14.41 4.61
C ALA A 194 1.28 -13.95 3.15
N VAL A 195 0.50 -12.94 2.74
CA VAL A 195 0.58 -12.31 1.41
C VAL A 195 1.96 -11.69 1.21
N ALA A 196 2.44 -10.90 2.17
CA ALA A 196 3.76 -10.28 2.12
C ALA A 196 4.88 -11.32 1.95
N ARG A 197 4.78 -12.44 2.69
CA ARG A 197 5.77 -13.51 2.67
C ARG A 197 5.73 -14.28 1.35
N THR A 198 4.55 -14.48 0.78
CA THR A 198 4.35 -15.12 -0.52
C THR A 198 4.93 -14.27 -1.65
N LEU A 199 4.60 -12.99 -1.68
CA LEU A 199 5.17 -11.99 -2.60
C LEU A 199 6.71 -11.96 -2.51
N LYS A 200 7.27 -11.86 -1.30
CA LYS A 200 8.72 -11.83 -1.07
C LYS A 200 9.42 -13.12 -1.51
N THR A 201 8.80 -14.27 -1.25
CA THR A 201 9.37 -15.59 -1.60
C THR A 201 9.44 -15.79 -3.10
N THR A 202 8.40 -15.37 -3.81
CA THR A 202 8.28 -15.61 -5.25
C THR A 202 8.84 -14.48 -6.11
N GLY A 203 9.30 -13.38 -5.49
CA GLY A 203 9.66 -12.16 -6.21
C GLY A 203 8.48 -11.56 -6.97
N GLY A 204 7.26 -11.72 -6.45
CA GLY A 204 6.04 -11.24 -7.07
C GLY A 204 5.41 -12.16 -8.12
N ALA A 205 5.84 -13.42 -8.29
CA ALA A 205 5.18 -14.33 -9.24
C ALA A 205 3.81 -14.84 -8.75
N ALA A 206 3.65 -15.01 -7.43
CA ALA A 206 2.38 -15.27 -6.78
C ALA A 206 2.25 -14.33 -5.58
N PHE A 207 1.04 -13.81 -5.35
CA PHE A 207 0.82 -12.89 -4.23
C PHE A 207 0.13 -13.55 -3.05
N ASP A 208 -0.68 -14.59 -3.28
CA ASP A 208 -1.46 -15.23 -2.24
C ASP A 208 -1.64 -16.74 -2.46
N VAL A 209 -2.10 -17.45 -1.43
CA VAL A 209 -2.53 -18.85 -1.48
C VAL A 209 -3.91 -18.97 -0.83
N THR A 210 -4.90 -19.32 -1.64
CA THR A 210 -6.28 -19.58 -1.18
C THR A 210 -6.51 -21.09 -1.02
N ALA A 211 -7.74 -21.46 -0.64
CA ALA A 211 -8.15 -22.86 -0.62
C ALA A 211 -8.06 -23.54 -2.01
N ASP A 212 -8.17 -22.76 -3.08
CA ASP A 212 -8.09 -23.23 -4.47
C ASP A 212 -6.65 -23.28 -5.01
N GLY A 213 -5.69 -22.79 -4.24
CA GLY A 213 -4.26 -22.83 -4.56
C GLY A 213 -3.60 -21.44 -4.67
N PRO A 214 -2.36 -21.37 -5.19
CA PRO A 214 -1.65 -20.13 -5.37
C PRO A 214 -2.34 -19.20 -6.38
N VAL A 215 -2.43 -17.91 -6.06
CA VAL A 215 -2.96 -16.87 -6.94
C VAL A 215 -1.79 -16.11 -7.55
N THR A 216 -1.75 -16.07 -8.89
CA THR A 216 -0.70 -15.34 -9.62
C THR A 216 -0.87 -13.83 -9.45
N THR A 217 0.24 -13.11 -9.45
CA THR A 217 0.22 -11.65 -9.32
C THR A 217 -0.17 -10.99 -10.63
N SER A 218 -1.26 -10.23 -10.59
CA SER A 218 -1.68 -9.27 -11.62
C SER A 218 -2.62 -8.26 -10.97
N ILE A 219 -2.78 -7.08 -11.58
CA ILE A 219 -3.72 -6.07 -11.08
C ILE A 219 -5.14 -6.65 -10.95
N ASP A 220 -5.62 -7.35 -11.98
CA ASP A 220 -6.96 -7.98 -11.98
C ASP A 220 -7.13 -8.98 -10.83
N ASN A 221 -6.11 -9.81 -10.56
CA ASN A 221 -6.17 -10.79 -9.47
C ASN A 221 -6.08 -10.13 -8.10
N ILE A 222 -5.27 -9.08 -7.94
CA ILE A 222 -5.17 -8.31 -6.69
C ILE A 222 -6.51 -7.65 -6.39
N GLU A 223 -7.16 -7.05 -7.39
CA GLU A 223 -8.46 -6.39 -7.23
C GLU A 223 -9.59 -7.38 -6.94
N ALA A 224 -9.63 -8.51 -7.66
CA ALA A 224 -10.60 -9.57 -7.40
C ALA A 224 -10.45 -10.14 -5.98
N SER A 225 -9.22 -10.35 -5.55
CA SER A 225 -8.91 -10.79 -4.18
C SER A 225 -9.29 -9.73 -3.15
N ALA A 226 -8.94 -8.47 -3.39
CA ALA A 226 -9.27 -7.38 -2.48
C ALA A 226 -10.79 -7.23 -2.30
N ALA A 227 -11.57 -7.34 -3.38
CA ALA A 227 -13.03 -7.34 -3.31
C ALA A 227 -13.57 -8.51 -2.48
N ALA A 228 -13.06 -9.73 -2.70
CA ALA A 228 -13.48 -10.92 -1.96
C ALA A 228 -13.16 -10.83 -0.46
N TYR A 229 -11.94 -10.41 -0.11
CA TYR A 229 -11.54 -10.23 1.29
C TYR A 229 -12.32 -9.10 1.95
N ARG A 230 -12.50 -7.97 1.28
CA ARG A 230 -13.29 -6.86 1.81
C ARG A 230 -14.71 -7.30 2.18
N GLU A 231 -15.38 -8.05 1.29
CA GLU A 231 -16.71 -8.62 1.58
C GLU A 231 -16.66 -9.54 2.80
N LEU A 232 -15.67 -10.43 2.87
CA LEU A 232 -15.46 -11.37 3.98
C LEU A 232 -15.34 -10.66 5.34
N PHE A 233 -14.60 -9.54 5.39
CA PHE A 233 -14.39 -8.76 6.61
C PHE A 233 -15.57 -7.84 6.94
N LEU A 234 -16.11 -7.09 5.97
CA LEU A 234 -17.25 -6.18 6.19
C LEU A 234 -18.51 -6.93 6.63
N THR A 235 -18.75 -8.12 6.08
CA THR A 235 -19.89 -8.97 6.47
C THR A 235 -19.60 -9.83 7.70
N ARG A 236 -18.39 -9.74 8.28
CA ARG A 236 -17.89 -10.59 9.38
C ARG A 236 -17.98 -12.10 9.10
N GLN A 237 -18.11 -12.50 7.83
CA GLN A 237 -18.12 -13.89 7.43
C GLN A 237 -16.81 -14.60 7.77
N VAL A 238 -15.70 -13.86 7.90
CA VAL A 238 -14.43 -14.38 8.42
C VAL A 238 -14.61 -15.17 9.72
N LEU A 239 -15.51 -14.76 10.62
CA LEU A 239 -15.78 -15.41 11.90
C LEU A 239 -16.48 -16.77 11.78
N THR A 240 -17.13 -17.00 10.63
CA THR A 240 -17.95 -18.20 10.37
C THR A 240 -17.39 -19.09 9.27
N GLN A 241 -16.54 -18.54 8.40
CA GLN A 241 -15.91 -19.20 7.25
C GLN A 241 -14.41 -18.83 7.19
N PRO A 242 -13.64 -19.08 8.27
CA PRO A 242 -12.25 -18.66 8.36
C PRO A 242 -11.32 -19.36 7.36
N GLU A 243 -11.72 -20.51 6.79
CA GLU A 243 -11.02 -21.16 5.69
C GLU A 243 -10.91 -20.29 4.43
N ALA A 244 -11.84 -19.33 4.25
CA ALA A 244 -11.80 -18.37 3.16
C ALA A 244 -10.60 -17.41 3.25
N LEU A 245 -9.96 -17.31 4.43
CA LEU A 245 -8.70 -16.57 4.57
C LEU A 245 -7.53 -17.23 3.84
N GLY A 246 -7.62 -18.49 3.43
CA GLY A 246 -6.51 -19.16 2.77
C GLY A 246 -5.33 -19.42 3.73
N LEU A 247 -4.11 -19.35 3.19
CA LEU A 247 -2.88 -19.45 3.97
C LEU A 247 -2.68 -18.22 4.85
N LEU A 248 -2.26 -18.46 6.09
CA LEU A 248 -1.98 -17.47 7.12
C LEU A 248 -0.56 -17.64 7.66
N ASP A 249 -0.01 -16.56 8.20
CA ASP A 249 1.24 -16.56 8.95
C ASP A 249 1.05 -15.83 10.28
N ASP A 250 1.82 -16.24 11.29
CA ASP A 250 1.81 -15.56 12.57
C ASP A 250 2.77 -14.37 12.51
N TYR A 251 2.29 -13.20 12.92
CA TYR A 251 3.17 -12.04 12.98
C TYR A 251 4.15 -12.21 14.15
N ARG A 252 5.44 -12.02 13.86
CA ARG A 252 6.49 -12.01 14.88
C ARG A 252 6.85 -10.58 15.23
N ALA A 253 6.96 -10.28 16.52
CA ALA A 253 7.40 -8.96 17.00
C ALA A 253 8.68 -8.49 16.28
N GLY A 254 8.63 -7.28 15.70
CA GLY A 254 9.73 -6.70 14.94
C GLY A 254 9.81 -7.11 13.46
N THR A 255 8.79 -7.80 12.93
CA THR A 255 8.69 -8.09 11.50
C THR A 255 8.35 -6.83 10.73
N THR A 256 9.25 -6.39 9.85
CA THR A 256 9.07 -5.31 8.88
C THR A 256 9.25 -5.86 7.46
N LEU A 257 8.96 -5.09 6.42
CA LEU A 257 9.22 -5.50 5.02
C LEU A 257 10.69 -5.91 4.78
N GLU A 258 11.63 -5.27 5.48
CA GLU A 258 13.06 -5.53 5.42
C GLU A 258 13.41 -6.84 6.14
N THR A 259 12.89 -7.03 7.36
CA THR A 259 13.23 -8.19 8.20
C THR A 259 12.37 -9.42 7.93
N LEU A 260 11.29 -9.28 7.14
CA LEU A 260 10.39 -10.36 6.73
C LEU A 260 11.20 -11.49 6.09
N ARG A 261 11.01 -12.73 6.54
CA ARG A 261 11.72 -13.89 5.98
C ARG A 261 10.89 -14.48 4.86
N SER A 262 11.52 -15.00 3.82
CA SER A 262 10.83 -15.86 2.85
C SER A 262 10.27 -17.11 3.53
N TRP A 263 9.33 -17.79 2.86
CA TRP A 263 8.88 -19.11 3.25
C TRP A 263 10.06 -20.10 3.28
N PRO A 264 10.02 -21.14 4.13
CA PRO A 264 11.09 -22.14 4.21
C PRO A 264 11.44 -22.71 2.83
N ASN A 265 12.74 -22.94 2.61
CA ASN A 265 13.28 -23.45 1.34
C ASN A 265 13.04 -22.56 0.11
N GLY A 266 12.48 -21.35 0.26
CA GLY A 266 12.12 -20.49 -0.86
C GLY A 266 10.87 -20.97 -1.61
N GLU A 267 10.06 -21.83 -1.00
CA GLU A 267 8.87 -22.42 -1.61
C GLU A 267 7.62 -21.96 -0.88
N VAL A 268 6.59 -21.57 -1.65
CA VAL A 268 5.29 -21.20 -1.10
C VAL A 268 4.55 -22.46 -0.65
N PRO A 269 4.08 -22.54 0.61
CA PRO A 269 3.36 -23.72 1.09
C PRO A 269 2.05 -23.95 0.34
N GLU A 270 1.70 -25.21 0.11
CA GLU A 270 0.39 -25.58 -0.39
C GLU A 270 -0.66 -25.50 0.74
N PHE A 271 -1.85 -24.99 0.44
CA PHE A 271 -2.95 -24.83 1.40
C PHE A 271 -3.28 -26.12 2.19
N ASN A 272 -3.23 -27.28 1.52
CA ASN A 272 -3.55 -28.57 2.14
C ASN A 272 -2.35 -29.24 2.84
N ALA A 273 -1.14 -28.67 2.74
CA ALA A 273 0.08 -29.23 3.31
C ALA A 273 0.47 -28.58 4.65
N VAL A 274 -0.13 -27.45 5.01
CA VAL A 274 0.16 -26.74 6.26
C VAL A 274 -0.73 -27.18 7.42
N ALA A 275 -0.30 -26.87 8.64
CA ALA A 275 -1.05 -27.21 9.84
C ALA A 275 -2.39 -26.45 9.88
N ARG A 276 -3.42 -27.13 10.40
CA ARG A 276 -4.65 -26.48 10.85
C ARG A 276 -4.40 -25.92 12.24
N TRP A 277 -4.65 -24.64 12.44
CA TRP A 277 -4.44 -24.01 13.74
C TRP A 277 -5.36 -24.64 14.79
N SER A 278 -4.85 -24.74 16.03
CA SER A 278 -5.62 -25.11 17.21
C SER A 278 -5.03 -24.40 18.44
N PRO A 279 -5.79 -24.18 19.53
CA PRO A 279 -5.28 -23.50 20.73
C PRO A 279 -4.09 -24.20 21.39
N ASN A 280 -3.92 -25.51 21.12
CA ASN A 280 -2.85 -26.33 21.66
C ASN A 280 -1.62 -26.41 20.74
N LEU A 281 -1.62 -25.73 19.60
CA LEU A 281 -0.44 -25.68 18.75
C LEU A 281 0.65 -24.87 19.47
N SER A 282 1.63 -25.57 20.02
CA SER A 282 2.81 -24.96 20.63
C SER A 282 3.97 -24.93 19.64
N GLY A 283 4.57 -23.76 19.43
CA GLY A 283 5.77 -23.60 18.61
C GLY A 283 5.61 -22.58 17.48
N SER A 284 6.74 -22.12 16.95
CA SER A 284 6.75 -21.18 15.82
C SER A 284 6.21 -21.87 14.56
N LEU A 285 5.09 -21.38 14.03
CA LEU A 285 4.47 -21.81 12.77
C LEU A 285 5.27 -21.30 11.56
N ASP A 286 6.53 -21.70 11.44
CA ASP A 286 7.43 -21.15 10.41
C ASP A 286 7.03 -21.49 8.97
N GLY A 287 6.16 -22.49 8.77
CA GLY A 287 5.56 -22.87 7.50
C GLY A 287 4.15 -22.33 7.23
N GLY A 288 3.64 -21.42 8.07
CA GLY A 288 2.28 -20.91 7.98
C GLY A 288 1.23 -21.92 8.45
N PHE A 289 -0.04 -21.55 8.35
CA PHE A 289 -1.17 -22.36 8.80
C PHE A 289 -2.46 -21.97 8.10
N VAL A 290 -3.51 -22.76 8.32
CA VAL A 290 -4.87 -22.48 7.88
C VAL A 290 -5.83 -22.60 9.07
N LEU A 291 -6.95 -21.90 9.01
CA LEU A 291 -8.03 -22.03 9.98
C LEU A 291 -9.09 -23.04 9.53
N ASP A 292 -9.88 -23.54 10.47
CA ASP A 292 -11.13 -24.25 10.22
C ASP A 292 -12.31 -23.50 10.87
N GLN A 293 -13.54 -23.85 10.48
CA GLN A 293 -14.79 -23.19 10.88
C GLN A 293 -15.02 -23.02 12.39
N THR A 294 -14.25 -23.68 13.25
CA THR A 294 -14.43 -23.68 14.70
C THR A 294 -13.40 -22.85 15.49
N GLN A 295 -12.40 -22.26 14.82
CA GLN A 295 -11.12 -21.91 15.48
C GLN A 295 -10.90 -20.42 15.80
N LEU A 296 -11.80 -19.49 15.49
CA LEU A 296 -11.48 -18.05 15.59
C LEU A 296 -11.71 -17.38 16.95
N THR A 297 -12.30 -18.05 17.94
CA THR A 297 -12.73 -17.36 19.18
C THR A 297 -11.62 -17.05 20.18
N GLU A 298 -10.42 -17.61 20.03
CA GLU A 298 -9.30 -17.47 21.01
C GLU A 298 -7.97 -17.02 20.37
N TRP A 299 -7.96 -16.69 19.08
CA TRP A 299 -6.73 -16.33 18.39
C TRP A 299 -6.44 -14.82 18.50
N THR A 300 -5.38 -14.45 19.23
CA THR A 300 -4.89 -13.07 19.33
C THR A 300 -3.41 -12.96 18.96
N VAL A 301 -3.03 -11.83 18.37
CA VAL A 301 -1.65 -11.51 17.95
C VAL A 301 -1.13 -10.37 18.83
N ASP A 302 -0.96 -10.62 20.13
CA ASP A 302 -0.84 -9.54 21.13
C ASP A 302 0.28 -8.52 20.83
N SER A 303 1.47 -8.97 20.42
CA SER A 303 2.63 -8.07 20.28
C SER A 303 2.57 -7.12 19.08
N ALA A 304 1.99 -7.54 17.96
CA ALA A 304 1.83 -6.69 16.77
C ALA A 304 0.75 -5.64 16.98
N LEU A 305 -0.35 -6.09 17.58
CA LEU A 305 -1.54 -5.27 17.79
C LEU A 305 -1.22 -4.14 18.76
N MET A 306 -0.42 -4.43 19.79
CA MET A 306 0.09 -3.40 20.71
C MET A 306 0.97 -2.36 20.00
N GLU A 307 1.89 -2.75 19.11
CA GLU A 307 2.73 -1.78 18.40
C GLU A 307 1.92 -0.99 17.37
N ALA A 308 1.00 -1.63 16.65
CA ALA A 308 0.09 -0.95 15.72
C ALA A 308 -0.77 0.09 16.45
N GLN A 309 -1.34 -0.28 17.61
CA GLN A 309 -2.09 0.63 18.47
C GLN A 309 -1.21 1.77 18.99
N ARG A 310 0.01 1.46 19.44
CA ARG A 310 0.99 2.45 19.88
C ARG A 310 1.27 3.47 18.78
N LEU A 311 1.57 3.03 17.56
CA LEU A 311 1.81 3.92 16.42
C LEU A 311 0.56 4.74 16.09
N ASN A 312 -0.63 4.15 16.09
CA ASN A 312 -1.89 4.87 15.89
C ASN A 312 -2.10 5.99 16.92
N GLU A 313 -1.81 5.74 18.20
CA GLU A 313 -1.92 6.77 19.24
C GLU A 313 -0.84 7.86 19.13
N ILE A 314 0.38 7.51 18.75
CA ILE A 314 1.45 8.48 18.47
C ILE A 314 1.04 9.42 17.35
N MET A 315 0.41 8.90 16.31
CA MET A 315 -0.03 9.71 15.17
C MET A 315 -1.13 10.69 15.54
N LYS A 316 -2.03 10.32 16.46
CA LYS A 316 -3.06 11.22 16.97
C LYS A 316 -2.48 12.28 17.92
N ASN A 317 -1.61 11.86 18.84
CA ASN A 317 -1.10 12.69 19.94
C ASN A 317 0.40 12.44 20.19
N PRO A 318 1.30 12.96 19.34
CA PRO A 318 2.74 12.70 19.45
C PRO A 318 3.36 13.41 20.65
N THR A 319 4.27 12.73 21.35
CA THR A 319 5.11 13.33 22.38
C THR A 319 6.18 14.25 21.76
N PRO A 320 6.81 15.16 22.54
CA PRO A 320 7.87 16.02 22.03
C PRO A 320 9.04 15.28 21.36
N ASN A 321 9.37 14.06 21.81
CA ASN A 321 10.42 13.25 21.20
C ASN A 321 9.98 12.65 19.87
N GLU A 322 8.71 12.23 19.76
CA GLU A 322 8.13 11.74 18.52
C GLU A 322 8.01 12.85 17.48
N LEU A 323 7.67 14.08 17.91
CA LEU A 323 7.71 15.26 17.03
C LEU A 323 9.09 15.47 16.38
N VAL A 324 10.16 15.33 17.17
CA VAL A 324 11.54 15.43 16.64
C VAL A 324 11.83 14.30 15.65
N LEU A 325 11.36 13.09 15.92
CA LEU A 325 11.53 11.96 15.00
C LEU A 325 10.76 12.17 13.68
N MET A 326 9.49 12.58 13.77
CA MET A 326 8.63 12.87 12.62
C MET A 326 9.22 14.00 11.78
N GLN A 327 9.77 15.03 12.42
CA GLN A 327 10.48 16.11 11.71
C GLN A 327 11.72 15.59 10.97
N LYS A 328 12.52 14.70 11.58
CA LYS A 328 13.69 14.09 10.92
C LYS A 328 13.31 13.17 9.76
N ILE A 329 12.25 12.38 9.91
CA ILE A 329 11.71 11.54 8.82
C ILE A 329 11.38 12.44 7.62
N GLN A 330 10.75 13.60 7.87
CA GLN A 330 10.43 14.54 6.82
C GLN A 330 11.67 15.21 6.21
N GLU A 331 12.67 15.60 7.00
CA GLU A 331 13.93 16.17 6.48
C GLU A 331 14.64 15.21 5.52
N LEU A 332 14.58 13.90 5.79
CA LEU A 332 15.11 12.87 4.89
C LEU A 332 14.26 12.68 3.63
N GLN A 333 13.00 13.07 3.66
CA GLN A 333 12.05 13.01 2.54
C GLN A 333 11.89 14.35 1.80
N GLN A 334 12.51 15.43 2.29
CA GLN A 334 12.58 16.71 1.56
C GLN A 334 13.40 16.52 0.30
N PHE A 335 12.69 16.30 -0.79
CA PHE A 335 13.27 16.08 -2.10
C PHE A 335 13.79 17.41 -2.67
N GLN A 336 15.05 17.44 -3.10
CA GLN A 336 15.55 18.50 -3.97
C GLN A 336 15.02 18.25 -5.37
N LEU A 337 14.25 19.20 -5.92
CA LEU A 337 13.90 19.20 -7.34
C LEU A 337 15.18 18.97 -8.16
N PRO A 338 15.19 18.07 -9.17
CA PRO A 338 16.28 18.07 -10.14
C PRO A 338 16.34 19.49 -10.70
N ALA A 339 17.53 20.11 -10.63
CA ALA A 339 17.74 21.42 -11.21
C ALA A 339 17.21 21.38 -12.64
N SER A 340 16.28 22.27 -12.96
CA SER A 340 15.81 22.44 -14.32
C SER A 340 17.06 22.63 -15.19
N GLY A 341 17.32 21.66 -16.06
CA GLY A 341 18.44 21.73 -16.98
C GLY A 341 18.32 23.01 -17.78
N GLN A 342 19.27 23.93 -17.56
CA GLN A 342 19.52 25.08 -18.42
C GLN A 342 20.14 24.63 -19.73
#